data_AF-A0A947K0Y8-F1
#
_entry.id   AF-A0A947K0Y8-F1
#
_cell.length_a   1.000
_cell.length_b   1.000
_cell.length_c   1.000
_cell.angle_alpha   90.00
_cell.angle_beta   90.00
_cell.angle_gamma   90.00
#
_symmetry.space_group_name_H-M   'P 1'
#
loop_
_entity.id
_entity.type
_entity.pdbx_description
1 polymer ?
#
loop_
_entity_poly.entity_id
_entity_poly.type
_entity_poly.pdbx_seq_one_letter_code
_entity_poly.pdbx_strand_id
1 'polypeptide(L)'
;MSKFFLFSRHNRKKHTHVKKQGKVIIFALNFKNINYIIVALVIVLGSVYIGIVNSTADKGFEVDEMQNRIAELKKENKTLELEVSSAQSMQNIKRAANDMQLVEITDAEYVSGSSTMALGE
;
A
#
# COMPACT_ATOMS: atom_id res chain seq x y z
N MET A 1 85.44 57.93 0.89
CA MET A 1 84.37 58.90 0.53
C MET A 1 83.94 58.53 -0.89
N SER A 2 82.72 58.15 -1.21
CA SER A 2 81.44 58.80 -0.92
C SER A 2 80.33 57.74 -0.91
N LYS A 3 79.54 57.75 0.17
CA LYS A 3 78.14 57.33 0.20
C LYS A 3 77.40 58.48 -0.45
N PHE A 4 76.58 58.32 -1.49
CA PHE A 4 75.38 59.12 -1.65
C PHE A 4 74.56 58.60 -2.83
N PHE A 5 73.33 58.20 -2.48
CA PHE A 5 72.16 58.50 -3.28
C PHE A 5 71.97 57.73 -4.59
N LEU A 6 71.26 56.60 -4.50
CA LEU A 6 70.21 56.28 -5.46
C LEU A 6 69.18 55.37 -4.76
N PHE A 7 68.43 55.98 -3.84
CA PHE A 7 67.15 55.43 -3.42
C PHE A 7 66.07 56.09 -4.28
N SER A 8 65.42 55.32 -5.15
CA SER A 8 64.04 55.62 -5.49
C SER A 8 63.28 54.40 -5.99
N ARG A 9 62.46 53.88 -5.07
CA ARG A 9 61.04 53.59 -5.28
C ARG A 9 60.70 52.53 -6.32
N HIS A 10 60.46 51.31 -5.82
CA HIS A 10 59.40 50.50 -6.42
C HIS A 10 58.67 49.62 -5.40
N ASN A 11 57.64 50.22 -4.80
CA ASN A 11 56.59 49.51 -4.12
C ASN A 11 55.68 48.88 -5.20
N ARG A 12 55.89 47.61 -5.54
CA ARG A 12 54.92 46.81 -6.31
C ARG A 12 54.26 45.79 -5.39
N LYS A 13 53.07 46.13 -4.93
CA LYS A 13 52.07 45.15 -4.50
C LYS A 13 51.88 44.17 -5.66
N LYS A 14 52.27 42.91 -5.50
CA LYS A 14 51.82 41.83 -6.38
C LYS A 14 50.73 41.07 -5.66
N HIS A 15 49.50 41.41 -6.03
CA HIS A 15 48.34 40.59 -5.77
C HIS A 15 48.54 39.18 -6.35
N THR A 16 48.12 38.20 -5.56
CA THR A 16 47.40 36.98 -5.97
C THR A 16 48.06 36.06 -6.99
N HIS A 17 48.50 34.90 -6.51
CA HIS A 17 47.90 33.62 -6.90
C HIS A 17 48.11 32.64 -5.75
N VAL A 18 47.17 32.59 -4.80
CA VAL A 18 47.06 31.45 -3.88
C VAL A 18 46.72 30.25 -4.75
N LYS A 19 47.72 29.43 -5.09
CA LYS A 19 47.48 28.11 -5.67
C LYS A 19 46.76 27.29 -4.61
N LYS A 20 45.42 27.35 -4.60
CA LYS A 20 44.59 26.34 -3.95
C LYS A 20 44.85 25.03 -4.69
N GLN A 21 45.83 24.28 -4.20
CA GLN A 21 45.99 22.88 -4.55
C GLN A 21 44.82 22.14 -3.91
N GLY A 22 43.65 22.23 -4.54
CA GLY A 22 42.60 21.24 -4.29
C GLY A 22 43.23 19.89 -4.62
N LYS A 23 43.31 19.00 -3.63
CA LYS A 23 43.58 17.58 -3.86
C LYS A 23 42.44 17.07 -4.75
N VAL A 24 42.61 17.16 -6.06
CA VAL A 24 41.79 16.39 -6.99
C VAL A 24 42.27 14.96 -6.80
N ILE A 25 41.41 14.12 -6.21
CA ILE A 25 41.66 12.69 -6.08
C ILE A 25 41.60 12.13 -7.49
N ILE A 26 42.74 12.13 -8.19
CA ILE A 26 42.88 11.41 -9.45
C ILE A 26 43.00 9.94 -9.05
N PHE A 27 41.87 9.24 -9.10
CA PHE A 27 41.83 7.80 -8.85
C PHE A 27 42.49 7.11 -10.05
N ALA A 28 43.78 6.82 -9.92
CA ALA A 28 44.51 5.99 -10.88
C ALA A 28 43.96 4.56 -10.75
N LEU A 29 42.93 4.27 -11.54
CA LEU A 29 42.28 2.97 -11.59
C LEU A 29 43.20 1.98 -12.29
N ASN A 30 43.67 0.97 -11.55
CA ASN A 30 44.32 -0.18 -12.16
C ASN A 30 43.27 -0.98 -12.95
N PHE A 31 43.40 -1.02 -14.29
CA PHE A 31 42.45 -1.71 -15.19
C PHE A 31 42.16 -3.17 -14.81
N LYS A 32 43.15 -3.87 -14.24
CA LYS A 32 42.96 -5.24 -13.72
C LYS A 32 42.00 -5.28 -12.54
N ASN A 33 42.10 -4.34 -11.60
CA ASN A 33 41.24 -4.29 -10.42
C ASN A 33 39.80 -3.89 -10.80
N ILE A 34 39.64 -3.03 -11.81
CA ILE A 34 38.32 -2.69 -12.37
C ILE A 34 37.63 -3.95 -12.91
N ASN A 35 38.35 -4.77 -13.68
CA ASN A 35 37.76 -5.98 -14.25
C ASN A 35 37.24 -6.94 -13.17
N TYR A 36 38.02 -7.15 -12.10
CA TYR A 36 37.55 -7.94 -10.95
C TYR A 36 36.31 -7.34 -10.27
N ILE A 37 36.25 -6.02 -10.13
CA ILE A 37 35.08 -5.33 -9.55
C ILE A 37 33.84 -5.52 -10.45
N ILE A 38 34.00 -5.41 -11.77
CA ILE A 38 32.89 -5.62 -12.72
C ILE A 38 32.39 -7.07 -12.66
N VAL A 39 33.29 -8.05 -12.65
CA VAL A 39 32.92 -9.47 -12.53
C VAL A 39 32.21 -9.74 -11.21
N ALA A 40 32.71 -9.21 -10.10
CA ALA A 40 32.06 -9.33 -8.80
C ALA A 40 30.67 -8.70 -8.80
N LEU A 41 30.52 -7.52 -9.42
CA LEU A 41 29.23 -6.84 -9.54
C LEU A 41 28.22 -7.64 -10.36
N VAL A 42 28.65 -8.27 -11.46
CA VAL A 42 27.79 -9.15 -12.26
C VAL A 42 27.33 -10.36 -11.44
N ILE A 43 28.22 -10.97 -10.66
CA ILE A 43 27.87 -12.12 -9.80
C ILE A 43 26.87 -11.70 -8.72
N VAL A 44 27.08 -10.56 -8.07
CA VAL A 44 26.15 -10.03 -7.05
C VAL A 44 24.79 -9.74 -7.67
N LEU A 45 24.74 -9.03 -8.79
CA LEU A 45 23.49 -8.73 -9.50
C LEU A 45 22.77 -10.00 -9.95
N GLY A 46 23.51 -10.98 -10.48
CA GLY A 46 22.95 -12.29 -10.86
C GLY A 46 22.35 -13.03 -9.66
N SER A 47 23.04 -13.04 -8.53
CA SER A 47 22.56 -13.69 -7.31
C SER A 47 21.31 -13.01 -6.74
N VAL A 48 21.29 -11.67 -6.73
CA VAL A 48 20.11 -10.88 -6.33
C VAL A 48 18.94 -11.14 -7.27
N TYR A 49 19.17 -11.19 -8.57
CA TYR A 49 18.13 -11.47 -9.56
C TYR A 49 17.49 -12.84 -9.34
N ILE A 50 18.29 -13.89 -9.13
CA ILE A 50 17.78 -15.23 -8.80
C ILE A 50 16.96 -15.19 -7.51
N GLY A 51 17.42 -14.49 -6.48
CA GLY A 51 16.68 -14.34 -5.23
C GLY A 51 15.32 -13.65 -5.41
N ILE A 52 15.26 -12.58 -6.20
CA ILE A 52 14.01 -11.88 -6.51
C ILE A 52 13.05 -12.77 -7.28
N VAL A 53 13.54 -13.46 -8.32
CA VAL A 53 12.72 -14.36 -9.15
C VAL A 53 12.17 -15.51 -8.30
N ASN A 54 13.00 -16.12 -7.46
CA ASN A 54 12.59 -17.22 -6.58
C ASN A 54 11.57 -16.73 -5.53
N SER A 55 11.77 -15.58 -4.91
CA SER A 55 10.81 -15.00 -3.95
C SER A 55 9.48 -14.58 -4.62
N THR A 56 9.51 -14.26 -5.91
CA THR A 56 8.30 -13.90 -6.67
C THR A 56 7.39 -15.12 -6.88
N ALA A 57 7.96 -16.34 -6.96
CA ALA A 57 7.17 -17.56 -7.06
C ALA A 57 6.34 -17.81 -5.78
N ASP A 58 6.95 -17.67 -4.60
CA ASP A 58 6.25 -17.84 -3.32
C ASP A 58 5.09 -16.84 -3.16
N LYS A 59 5.30 -15.59 -3.56
CA LYS A 59 4.26 -14.56 -3.56
C LYS A 59 3.14 -14.85 -4.56
N GLY A 60 3.45 -15.50 -5.68
CA GLY A 60 2.45 -15.95 -6.65
C GLY A 60 1.51 -17.00 -6.06
N PHE A 61 2.06 -17.97 -5.31
CA PHE A 61 1.25 -18.98 -4.63
C PHE A 61 0.38 -18.38 -3.54
N GLU A 62 0.90 -17.46 -2.73
CA GLU A 62 0.13 -16.76 -1.70
C GLU A 62 -1.03 -15.95 -2.31
N VAL A 63 -0.78 -15.25 -3.43
CA VAL A 63 -1.82 -14.52 -4.16
C VAL A 63 -2.87 -15.45 -4.77
N ASP A 64 -2.47 -16.61 -5.30
CA ASP A 64 -3.41 -17.61 -5.82
C ASP A 64 -4.28 -18.21 -4.70
N GLU A 65 -3.70 -18.53 -3.56
CA GLU A 65 -4.43 -19.02 -2.38
C GLU A 65 -5.44 -17.98 -1.89
N MET A 66 -5.03 -16.71 -1.78
CA MET A 66 -5.93 -15.62 -1.41
C MET A 66 -7.07 -15.45 -2.41
N GLN A 67 -6.80 -15.54 -3.71
CA GLN A 67 -7.84 -15.47 -4.75
C GLN A 67 -8.82 -16.64 -4.66
N ASN A 68 -8.33 -17.86 -4.44
CA ASN A 68 -9.17 -19.04 -4.24
C ASN A 68 -10.07 -18.87 -3.01
N ARG A 69 -9.53 -18.33 -1.90
CA ARG A 69 -10.30 -18.03 -0.68
C ARG A 69 -11.40 -17.00 -0.93
N ILE A 70 -11.11 -15.94 -1.68
CA ILE A 70 -12.11 -14.93 -2.06
C ILE A 70 -13.21 -15.55 -2.92
N ALA A 71 -12.86 -16.43 -3.86
CA ALA A 71 -13.84 -17.10 -4.72
C ALA A 71 -14.76 -18.03 -3.91
N GLU A 72 -14.21 -18.77 -2.95
CA GLU A 72 -14.96 -19.64 -2.04
C GLU A 72 -15.93 -18.83 -1.18
N LEU A 73 -15.44 -17.77 -0.52
CA LEU A 73 -16.28 -16.90 0.33
C LEU A 73 -17.39 -16.21 -0.47
N LYS A 74 -17.13 -15.79 -1.71
CA LYS A 74 -18.17 -15.22 -2.59
C LYS A 74 -19.25 -16.24 -2.93
N LYS A 75 -18.87 -17.50 -3.17
CA LYS A 75 -19.81 -18.57 -3.46
C LYS A 75 -20.69 -18.85 -2.23
N GLU A 76 -20.07 -18.96 -1.06
CA GLU A 76 -20.78 -19.17 0.21
C GLU A 76 -21.74 -18.03 0.51
N ASN A 77 -21.30 -16.78 0.37
CA ASN A 77 -22.14 -15.61 0.57
C ASN A 77 -23.36 -15.61 -0.37
N LYS A 78 -23.16 -15.92 -1.66
CA LYS A 78 -24.26 -16.05 -2.62
C LYS A 78 -25.23 -17.16 -2.25
N THR A 79 -24.74 -18.28 -1.72
CA THR A 79 -25.61 -19.36 -1.22
C THR A 79 -26.44 -18.89 -0.02
N LEU A 80 -25.83 -18.19 0.93
CA LEU A 80 -26.53 -17.61 2.07
C LEU A 80 -27.56 -16.56 1.64
N GLU A 81 -27.25 -15.71 0.67
CA GLU A 81 -28.22 -14.74 0.11
C GLU A 81 -29.44 -15.43 -0.51
N LEU A 82 -29.22 -16.53 -1.23
CA LEU A 82 -30.32 -17.34 -1.78
C LEU A 82 -31.15 -18.00 -0.68
N GLU A 83 -30.53 -18.46 0.39
CA GLU A 83 -31.22 -19.04 1.54
C GLU A 83 -32.06 -18.01 2.29
N VAL A 84 -31.50 -16.82 2.56
CA VAL A 84 -32.22 -15.69 3.16
C VAL A 84 -33.39 -15.27 2.27
N SER A 85 -33.17 -15.13 0.97
CA SER A 85 -34.21 -14.78 0.01
C SER A 85 -35.31 -15.85 -0.05
N SER A 86 -34.93 -17.14 0.00
CA SER A 86 -35.87 -18.25 0.07
C SER A 86 -36.69 -18.19 1.37
N ALA A 87 -36.05 -18.01 2.52
CA ALA A 87 -36.71 -17.90 3.82
C ALA A 87 -37.66 -16.69 3.88
N GLN A 88 -37.27 -15.55 3.32
CA GLN A 88 -38.08 -14.33 3.24
C GLN A 88 -39.11 -14.35 2.11
N SER A 89 -39.06 -15.34 1.21
CA SER A 89 -39.99 -15.41 0.10
C SER A 89 -41.42 -15.47 0.61
N MET A 90 -42.31 -14.71 -0.01
CA MET A 90 -43.74 -14.70 0.33
C MET A 90 -44.34 -16.11 0.37
N GLN A 91 -43.82 -17.02 -0.47
CA GLN A 91 -44.23 -18.42 -0.48
C GLN A 91 -43.87 -19.15 0.83
N ASN A 92 -42.67 -18.94 1.37
CA ASN A 92 -42.27 -19.54 2.65
C ASN A 92 -42.98 -18.87 3.83
N ILE A 93 -43.17 -17.54 3.80
CA ILE A 93 -43.98 -16.85 4.81
C ILE A 93 -45.42 -17.38 4.81
N LYS A 94 -46.02 -17.56 3.62
CA LYS A 94 -47.38 -18.09 3.49
C LYS A 94 -47.47 -19.55 3.91
N ARG A 95 -46.46 -20.38 3.65
CA ARG A 95 -46.36 -21.76 4.16
C ARG A 95 -46.26 -21.78 5.68
N ALA A 96 -45.33 -21.02 6.26
CA ALA A 96 -45.17 -20.93 7.71
C ALA A 96 -46.45 -20.42 8.39
N ALA A 97 -47.13 -19.42 7.81
CA ALA A 97 -48.41 -18.93 8.31
C ALA A 97 -49.52 -19.99 8.26
N ASN A 98 -49.55 -20.81 7.20
CA ASN A 98 -50.51 -21.90 7.04
C ASN A 98 -50.23 -23.05 8.03
N ASP A 99 -48.95 -23.43 8.21
CA ASP A 99 -48.52 -24.42 9.20
C ASP A 99 -48.86 -23.98 10.63
N MET A 100 -48.80 -22.67 10.90
CA MET A 100 -49.20 -22.07 12.18
C MET A 100 -50.71 -21.82 12.30
N GLN A 101 -51.52 -22.28 11.35
CA GLN A 101 -52.98 -22.08 11.30
C GLN A 101 -53.42 -20.61 11.43
N LEU A 102 -52.59 -19.68 10.96
CA LEU A 102 -52.93 -18.26 10.97
C LEU A 102 -53.98 -17.98 9.90
N VAL A 103 -55.09 -17.37 10.30
CA VAL A 103 -56.21 -17.04 9.41
C VAL A 103 -56.03 -15.61 8.89
N GLU A 104 -56.27 -15.42 7.59
CA GLU A 104 -56.22 -14.10 6.95
C GLU A 104 -57.32 -13.21 7.53
N ILE A 105 -56.94 -12.08 8.15
CA ILE A 105 -57.88 -11.12 8.73
C ILE A 105 -58.47 -10.27 7.61
N THR A 106 -59.74 -10.48 7.28
CA THR A 106 -60.48 -9.73 6.26
C THR A 106 -61.05 -8.41 6.77
N ASP A 107 -61.31 -8.30 8.07
CA ASP A 107 -61.79 -7.07 8.72
C ASP A 107 -61.00 -6.84 10.01
N ALA A 108 -60.09 -5.87 9.96
CA ALA A 108 -59.39 -5.40 11.15
C ALA A 108 -60.21 -4.26 11.76
N GLU A 109 -61.13 -4.59 12.67
CA GLU A 109 -61.83 -3.58 13.46
C GLU A 109 -60.88 -3.02 14.52
N TYR A 110 -60.23 -1.90 14.18
CA TYR A 110 -59.38 -1.17 15.12
C TYR A 110 -60.28 -0.48 16.13
N VAL A 111 -60.24 -0.92 17.38
CA VAL A 111 -60.83 -0.19 18.49
C VAL A 111 -60.00 1.09 18.69
N SER A 112 -60.43 2.18 18.07
CA SER A 112 -59.89 3.51 18.35
C SER A 112 -60.36 3.88 19.75
N GLY A 113 -59.46 3.73 20.72
CA GLY A 113 -59.70 4.12 22.10
C GLY A 113 -59.92 5.63 22.21
N SER A 114 -61.16 6.07 22.04
CA SER A 114 -61.60 7.32 22.67
C SER A 114 -61.66 7.05 24.16
N SER A 115 -60.52 7.29 24.82
CA SER A 115 -60.41 7.42 26.27
C SER A 115 -61.24 8.63 26.73
N THR A 116 -62.57 8.47 26.73
CA THR A 116 -63.52 9.39 27.37
C THR A 116 -64.35 8.66 28.44
N MET A 117 -64.33 7.33 28.49
CA MET A 117 -64.99 6.56 29.56
C MET A 117 -64.09 6.43 30.79
N ALA A 118 -63.77 7.54 31.44
CA ALA A 118 -63.23 7.58 32.81
C ALA A 118 -63.37 8.96 33.45
N LEU A 119 -64.50 9.67 33.29
CA LEU A 119 -64.87 10.81 34.13
C LEU A 119 -66.39 10.82 34.32
N GLY A 120 -66.87 9.92 35.19
CA GLY A 120 -68.19 9.96 35.79
C GLY A 120 -68.02 9.65 37.27
N GLU A 121 -68.58 10.54 38.09
CA GLU A 121 -68.48 10.69 39.56
C GLU A 121 -67.29 11.53 40.07
#